data_AF-A0A1L5KX10-F1
#
_entry.id   AF-A0A1L5KX10-F1
#
_cell.length_a   1.000
_cell.length_b   1.000
_cell.length_c   1.000
_cell.angle_alpha   90.00
_cell.angle_beta   90.00
_cell.angle_gamma   90.00
#
_symmetry.space_group_name_H-M   'P 1'
#
loop_
_entity.id
_entity.type
_entity.pdbx_description
1 polymer ?
#
loop_
_entity_poly.entity_id
_entity_poly.type
_entity_poly.pdbx_seq_one_letter_code
_entity_poly.pdbx_strand_id
1 'polypeptide(L)'
;MTEKAGKRRKRTAVITALLLAVCITVSGCGFRDGNDSAENPQNETGQDKISVVTTIFPQYDFVRQIAGDKVNLKMLLKPGEESHSYEPTPQDIIAIQTV
;
A
#
# COMPACT_ATOMS: atom_id res chain seq x y z
N MET A 1 61.99 -13.79 -3.55
CA MET A 1 60.66 -14.27 -3.08
C MET A 1 59.65 -13.14 -2.76
N THR A 2 59.81 -11.90 -3.25
CA THR A 2 59.05 -10.71 -2.76
C THR A 2 57.92 -10.21 -3.68
N GLU A 3 57.78 -10.71 -4.92
CA GLU A 3 56.82 -10.16 -5.91
C GLU A 3 55.34 -10.47 -5.58
N LYS A 4 55.06 -11.58 -4.89
CA LYS A 4 53.68 -12.05 -4.65
C LYS A 4 52.91 -11.22 -3.60
N ALA A 5 53.61 -10.53 -2.69
CA ALA A 5 52.98 -9.76 -1.61
C ALA A 5 52.31 -8.46 -2.10
N GLY A 6 52.95 -7.74 -3.04
CA GLY A 6 52.42 -6.50 -3.62
C GLY A 6 51.18 -6.73 -4.49
N LYS A 7 51.15 -7.84 -5.25
CA LYS A 7 50.00 -8.18 -6.12
C LYS A 7 48.77 -8.61 -5.31
N ARG A 8 48.95 -9.23 -4.14
CA ARG A 8 47.85 -9.53 -3.21
C ARG A 8 47.27 -8.27 -2.59
N ARG A 9 48.10 -7.34 -2.06
CA ARG A 9 47.64 -6.05 -1.52
C ARG A 9 46.87 -5.20 -2.54
N LYS A 10 47.34 -5.14 -3.79
CA LYS A 10 46.64 -4.42 -4.87
C LYS A 10 45.29 -5.06 -5.21
N ARG A 11 45.20 -6.39 -5.21
CA ARG A 11 43.94 -7.12 -5.42
C ARG A 11 42.96 -6.92 -4.27
N THR A 12 43.42 -6.96 -3.02
CA THR A 12 42.54 -6.69 -1.87
C THR A 12 42.01 -5.26 -1.90
N ALA A 13 42.84 -4.28 -2.24
CA ALA A 13 42.44 -2.88 -2.37
C ALA A 13 41.43 -2.63 -3.51
N VAL A 14 41.59 -3.32 -4.65
CA VAL A 14 40.63 -3.24 -5.76
C VAL A 14 39.30 -3.89 -5.38
N ILE A 15 39.31 -5.03 -4.68
CA ILE A 15 38.09 -5.72 -4.24
C ILE A 15 37.33 -4.89 -3.21
N THR A 16 37.99 -4.28 -2.22
CA THR A 16 37.32 -3.40 -1.25
C THR A 16 36.78 -2.12 -1.90
N ALA A 17 37.48 -1.53 -2.87
CA ALA A 17 36.99 -0.36 -3.60
C ALA A 17 35.73 -0.70 -4.44
N LEU A 18 35.69 -1.88 -5.05
CA LEU A 18 34.58 -2.33 -5.88
C LEU A 18 33.35 -2.68 -5.02
N LEU A 19 33.55 -3.27 -3.83
CA LEU A 19 32.49 -3.51 -2.84
C LEU A 19 31.89 -2.21 -2.30
N LEU A 20 32.73 -1.20 -2.03
CA LEU A 20 32.26 0.10 -1.54
C LEU A 20 31.44 0.86 -2.60
N ALA A 21 31.81 0.74 -3.88
CA ALA A 21 31.09 1.39 -4.98
C ALA A 21 29.68 0.81 -5.21
N VAL A 22 29.50 -0.51 -4.98
CA VAL A 22 28.19 -1.18 -5.10
C VAL A 22 27.23 -0.77 -3.97
N CYS A 23 27.74 -0.41 -2.79
CA CYS A 23 26.90 0.06 -1.69
C CYS A 23 26.29 1.44 -1.94
N ILE A 24 26.94 2.29 -2.75
CA ILE A 24 26.48 3.66 -3.01
C ILE A 24 25.28 3.69 -3.98
N THR A 25 25.16 2.70 -4.88
CA THR A 25 24.08 2.67 -5.88
C THR A 25 22.73 2.16 -5.34
N VAL A 26 22.69 1.60 -4.12
CA VAL A 26 21.44 1.07 -3.51
C VAL A 26 20.66 2.13 -2.73
N SER A 27 21.26 3.27 -2.36
CA SER A 27 20.59 4.29 -1.53
C SER A 27 19.83 5.37 -2.34
N GLY A 28 19.46 5.08 -3.59
CA GLY A 28 18.93 6.04 -4.57
C GLY A 28 17.40 6.15 -4.71
N CYS A 29 16.60 5.59 -3.80
CA CYS A 29 15.14 5.79 -3.79
C CYS A 29 14.67 6.11 -2.36
N GLY A 30 14.59 7.38 -2.00
CA GLY A 30 14.00 7.77 -0.72
C GLY A 30 14.33 9.16 -0.18
N PHE A 31 14.28 10.21 -1.01
CA PHE A 31 14.18 11.59 -0.51
C PHE A 31 13.32 12.40 -1.49
N ARG A 32 12.05 12.62 -1.14
CA ARG A 32 11.21 13.68 -1.72
C ARG A 32 11.07 14.74 -0.62
N ASP A 33 11.72 15.86 -0.87
CA ASP A 33 11.72 17.07 -0.06
C ASP A 33 10.30 17.65 0.02
N GLY A 34 9.93 18.12 1.20
CA GLY A 34 8.61 18.67 1.48
C GLY A 34 8.34 19.95 0.71
N ASN A 35 7.15 20.04 0.13
CA ASN A 35 6.53 21.32 -0.17
C ASN A 35 5.13 21.31 0.40
N ASP A 36 4.92 22.14 1.42
CA ASP A 36 3.64 22.47 2.00
C ASP A 36 2.62 22.78 0.91
N SER A 37 1.60 21.95 0.82
CA SER A 37 0.34 22.31 0.19
C SER A 37 -0.73 21.64 1.03
N ALA A 38 -1.50 22.52 1.68
CA ALA A 38 -2.65 22.22 2.51
C ALA A 38 -3.34 20.93 2.08
N GLU A 39 -3.35 19.97 2.99
CA GLU A 39 -4.10 18.73 2.93
C GLU A 39 -5.58 19.05 2.74
N ASN A 40 -6.01 19.08 1.48
CA ASN A 40 -7.39 18.84 1.12
C ASN A 40 -7.48 17.36 0.76
N PRO A 41 -8.00 16.48 1.63
CA PRO A 41 -8.13 15.05 1.33
C PRO A 41 -9.34 14.82 0.43
N GLN A 42 -9.42 15.52 -0.72
CA GLN A 42 -10.42 15.31 -1.75
C GLN A 42 -9.83 15.66 -3.10
N ASN A 43 -9.08 14.74 -3.69
CA ASN A 43 -9.20 14.32 -5.10
C ASN A 43 -7.95 13.57 -5.53
N GLU A 44 -7.92 12.27 -5.25
CA GLU A 44 -7.37 11.33 -6.22
C GLU A 44 -8.46 11.05 -7.26
N THR A 45 -8.66 12.01 -8.17
CA THR A 45 -9.39 11.77 -9.42
C THR A 45 -8.51 10.93 -10.33
N GLY A 46 -8.90 9.68 -10.62
CA GLY A 46 -8.30 8.96 -11.75
C GLY A 46 -8.47 7.44 -11.82
N GLN A 47 -9.04 6.79 -10.81
CA GLN A 47 -9.45 5.39 -10.92
C GLN A 47 -10.88 5.27 -10.41
N ASP A 48 -11.80 4.82 -11.27
CA ASP A 48 -13.14 4.39 -10.86
C ASP A 48 -12.98 3.25 -9.85
N LYS A 49 -12.98 3.59 -8.55
CA LYS A 49 -12.87 2.62 -7.47
C LYS A 49 -14.10 1.74 -7.51
N ILE A 50 -13.88 0.42 -7.47
CA ILE A 50 -14.96 -0.56 -7.48
C ILE A 50 -15.81 -0.35 -6.22
N SER A 51 -17.12 -0.21 -6.40
CA SER A 51 -18.07 -0.20 -5.29
C SER A 51 -18.21 -1.61 -4.73
N VAL A 52 -18.16 -1.75 -3.41
CA VAL A 52 -18.33 -3.05 -2.75
C VAL A 52 -19.27 -2.88 -1.58
N VAL A 53 -20.31 -3.73 -1.54
CA VAL A 53 -21.26 -3.79 -0.44
C VAL A 53 -21.10 -5.11 0.28
N THR A 54 -20.99 -5.06 1.61
CA THR A 54 -20.89 -6.23 2.49
C THR A 54 -22.09 -6.28 3.42
N THR A 55 -22.50 -7.47 3.86
CA THR A 55 -23.67 -7.56 4.75
C THR A 55 -23.28 -7.27 6.20
N ILE A 56 -22.20 -7.89 6.70
CA ILE A 56 -21.79 -7.87 8.10
C ILE A 56 -20.28 -7.63 8.29
N PHE A 57 -19.88 -7.32 9.52
CA PHE A 57 -18.52 -6.90 9.88
C PHE A 57 -17.40 -7.85 9.44
N PRO A 58 -17.50 -9.19 9.58
CA PRO A 58 -16.42 -10.08 9.15
C PRO A 58 -16.01 -9.89 7.68
N GLN A 59 -16.98 -9.74 6.79
CA GLN A 59 -16.72 -9.51 5.37
C GLN A 59 -16.16 -8.12 5.12
N TYR A 60 -16.71 -7.11 5.80
CA TYR A 60 -16.22 -5.73 5.73
C TYR A 60 -14.75 -5.64 6.13
N ASP A 61 -14.35 -6.28 7.23
CA ASP A 61 -12.99 -6.24 7.74
C ASP A 61 -12.00 -6.90 6.76
N PHE A 62 -12.36 -8.04 6.17
CA PHE A 62 -11.53 -8.68 5.15
C PHE A 62 -11.33 -7.78 3.94
N VAL A 63 -12.41 -7.19 3.40
CA VAL A 63 -12.31 -6.32 2.23
C VAL A 63 -11.51 -5.06 2.56
N ARG A 64 -11.72 -4.45 3.74
CA ARG A 64 -10.97 -3.29 4.19
C ARG A 64 -9.47 -3.58 4.29
N GLN A 65 -9.08 -4.72 4.85
CA GLN A 65 -7.67 -5.09 5.00
C GLN A 65 -7.01 -5.45 3.66
N ILE A 66 -7.74 -6.10 2.75
CA ILE A 66 -7.20 -6.58 1.46
C ILE A 66 -7.19 -5.46 0.41
N ALA A 67 -8.31 -4.75 0.25
CA ALA A 67 -8.50 -3.79 -0.83
C ALA A 67 -8.11 -2.36 -0.43
N GLY A 68 -8.12 -2.02 0.86
CA GLY A 68 -7.71 -0.72 1.37
C GLY A 68 -8.47 0.44 0.71
N ASP A 69 -7.71 1.38 0.17
CA ASP A 69 -8.17 2.60 -0.51
C ASP A 69 -8.62 2.38 -1.96
N LYS A 70 -8.53 1.15 -2.50
CA LYS A 70 -8.82 0.86 -3.92
C LYS A 70 -10.32 0.64 -4.22
N VAL A 71 -11.16 0.57 -3.20
CA VAL A 71 -12.59 0.28 -3.31
C VAL A 71 -13.43 1.28 -2.50
N ASN A 72 -14.65 1.51 -2.95
CA ASN A 72 -15.67 2.21 -2.16
C ASN A 72 -16.46 1.17 -1.36
N LEU A 73 -16.06 0.96 -0.10
CA LEU A 73 -16.62 -0.10 0.74
C LEU A 73 -17.75 0.40 1.65
N LYS A 74 -18.93 -0.22 1.56
CA LYS A 74 -20.08 0.00 2.45
C LYS A 74 -20.49 -1.30 3.16
N MET A 75 -20.87 -1.20 4.43
CA MET A 75 -21.51 -2.29 5.19
C MET A 75 -23.01 -2.00 5.30
N LEU A 76 -23.85 -3.00 5.04
CA LEU A 76 -25.31 -2.88 5.11
C LEU A 76 -25.79 -2.81 6.56
N LEU A 77 -25.42 -3.80 7.38
CA LEU A 77 -25.83 -3.79 8.78
C LEU A 77 -24.99 -2.83 9.59
N LYS A 78 -25.64 -2.06 10.44
CA LYS A 78 -24.95 -1.22 11.42
C LYS A 78 -24.41 -2.06 12.58
N PRO A 79 -23.37 -1.60 13.28
CA PRO A 79 -22.90 -2.27 14.49
C PRO A 79 -24.04 -2.47 15.50
N GLY A 80 -24.24 -3.71 15.92
CA GLY A 80 -25.30 -4.08 16.87
C GLY A 80 -26.64 -4.46 16.24
N GLU A 81 -26.81 -4.36 14.92
CA GLU A 81 -27.96 -4.94 14.23
C GLU A 81 -27.82 -6.47 14.10
N GLU A 82 -28.95 -7.18 14.24
CA GLU A 82 -29.00 -8.63 14.09
C GLU A 82 -29.25 -9.02 12.63
N SER A 83 -28.35 -9.82 12.07
CA SER A 83 -28.37 -10.26 10.67
C SER A 83 -29.51 -11.19 10.31
N HIS A 84 -29.96 -12.02 11.25
CA HIS A 84 -31.02 -12.99 10.99
C HIS A 84 -32.43 -12.40 10.99
N SER A 85 -32.57 -11.13 11.39
CA SER A 85 -33.85 -10.41 11.43
C SER A 85 -33.78 -9.06 10.71
N TYR A 86 -32.73 -8.86 9.91
CA TYR A 86 -32.53 -7.63 9.15
C TYR A 86 -33.57 -7.49 8.04
N GLU A 87 -34.20 -6.32 7.98
CA GLU A 87 -35.14 -5.96 6.92
C GLU A 87 -34.56 -4.78 6.12
N PRO A 88 -34.24 -4.97 4.82
CA PRO A 88 -33.58 -3.96 4.02
C PRO A 88 -34.50 -2.76 3.75
N THR A 89 -33.95 -1.56 3.86
CA THR A 89 -34.64 -0.34 3.45
C THR A 89 -34.58 -0.17 1.93
N PRO A 90 -35.46 0.63 1.32
CA PRO A 90 -35.32 1.00 -0.08
C PRO A 90 -33.94 1.58 -0.44
N GLN A 91 -33.30 2.32 0.48
CA GLN A 91 -31.96 2.86 0.31
C GLN A 91 -30.89 1.77 0.26
N ASP A 92 -31.07 0.68 1.00
CA ASP A 92 -30.15 -0.48 0.97
C ASP A 92 -30.27 -1.22 -0.37
N ILE A 93 -31.49 -1.34 -0.90
CA ILE A 93 -31.72 -1.92 -2.23
C ILE A 93 -31.00 -1.11 -3.31
N ILE A 94 -31.12 0.23 -3.27
CA ILE A 94 -30.42 1.12 -4.21
C ILE A 94 -28.90 0.93 -4.10
N ALA A 95 -28.38 0.82 -2.88
CA ALA A 95 -26.96 0.64 -2.64
C ALA A 95 -26.43 -0.69 -3.21
N ILE A 96 -27.24 -1.75 -3.25
CA ILE A 96 -26.88 -3.06 -3.82
C ILE A 96 -27.02 -3.07 -5.35
N GLN A 97 -27.95 -2.31 -5.92
CA GLN A 97 -28.19 -2.29 -7.37
C GLN A 97 -27.22 -1.40 -8.15
N THR A 98 -26.70 -0.36 -7.50
CA THR A 98 -25.86 0.67 -8.13
C THR A 98 -24.36 0.38 -7.98
N VAL A 99 -24.02 -0.87 -7.62
CA VAL A 99 -22.64 -1.37 -7.45
C VAL A 99 -21.99 -1.64 -8.79
#